data_AF-A0A5C3E4H5-F1
#
_entry.id   AF-A0A5C3E4H5-F1
#
_cell.length_a   1.000
_cell.length_b   1.000
_cell.length_c   1.000
_cell.angle_alpha   90.00
_cell.angle_beta   90.00
_cell.angle_gamma   90.00
#
_symmetry.space_group_name_H-M   'P 1'
#
loop_
_entity.id
_entity.type
_entity.pdbx_description
1 polymer ?
#
loop_
_entity_poly.entity_id
_entity_poly.type
_entity_poly.pdbx_seq_one_letter_code
_entity_poly.pdbx_strand_id
1 'polypeptide(L)'
;MTFTNLFTIVLLGASIMLAEGHVTTGSETSTWEQRDFASCAKERIATMWDPPHKRPKGASAAICFSGDWHVRNRRPGHYEWVDRLTCKEKHGWITYKNRFDCFYLIGPNDLHMTTDGGSQNLAWNYNSNCEYYPPDKRLTCT
;
A
#
# COMPACT_ATOMS: atom_id res chain seq x y z
N MET A 1 17.36 -57.41 -52.81
CA MET A 1 17.00 -58.17 -51.60
C MET A 1 18.27 -58.41 -50.80
N THR A 2 18.43 -57.71 -49.66
CA THR A 2 18.78 -58.26 -48.34
C THR A 2 18.92 -57.11 -47.35
N PHE A 3 18.15 -57.22 -46.27
CA PHE A 3 18.13 -56.34 -45.12
C PHE A 3 19.37 -56.57 -44.26
N THR A 4 19.86 -55.52 -43.60
CA THR A 4 20.51 -55.70 -42.30
C THR A 4 20.22 -54.50 -41.41
N ASN A 5 19.40 -54.77 -40.40
CA ASN A 5 19.10 -53.90 -39.27
C ASN A 5 20.39 -53.56 -38.52
N LEU A 6 20.52 -52.31 -38.10
CA LEU A 6 21.24 -51.96 -36.87
C LEU A 6 20.66 -50.67 -36.31
N PHE A 7 19.75 -50.85 -35.36
CA PHE A 7 19.37 -49.84 -34.38
C PHE A 7 20.62 -49.41 -33.61
N THR A 8 20.86 -48.11 -33.51
CA THR A 8 21.73 -47.58 -32.46
C THR A 8 21.08 -46.32 -31.91
N ILE A 9 20.28 -46.52 -30.87
CA ILE A 9 19.75 -45.47 -30.00
C ILE A 9 20.94 -44.99 -29.16
N VAL A 10 21.45 -43.79 -29.43
CA VAL A 10 22.38 -43.10 -28.52
C VAL A 10 21.56 -42.17 -27.64
N LEU A 11 21.15 -42.69 -26.49
CA LEU A 11 20.74 -41.92 -25.33
C LEU A 11 22.00 -41.28 -24.72
N LEU A 12 22.12 -39.96 -24.81
CA LEU A 12 23.02 -39.19 -23.97
C LEU A 12 22.18 -38.17 -23.20
N GLY A 13 21.99 -38.50 -21.93
CA GLY A 13 21.27 -37.69 -20.97
C GLY A 13 22.15 -36.59 -20.36
N ALA A 14 21.41 -35.61 -19.84
CA ALA A 14 21.75 -34.68 -18.77
C ALA A 14 22.96 -33.75 -18.97
N SER A 15 22.68 -32.47 -19.14
CA SER A 15 22.85 -31.49 -18.06
C SER A 15 22.25 -30.14 -18.48
N ILE A 16 21.00 -29.87 -18.07
CA ILE A 16 20.55 -28.47 -17.96
C ILE A 16 21.19 -27.98 -16.67
N MET A 17 22.34 -27.33 -16.80
CA MET A 17 22.86 -26.51 -15.70
C MET A 17 21.81 -25.43 -15.43
N LEU A 18 21.23 -25.48 -14.23
CA LEU A 18 20.62 -24.33 -13.58
C LEU A 18 21.71 -23.29 -13.41
N ALA A 19 21.92 -22.48 -14.44
CA ALA A 19 22.57 -21.21 -14.28
C ALA A 19 21.58 -20.35 -13.49
N GLU A 20 21.83 -20.23 -12.19
CA GLU A 20 21.36 -19.14 -11.35
C GLU A 20 21.91 -17.83 -11.93
N GLY A 21 21.31 -17.39 -13.04
CA GLY A 21 21.48 -16.08 -13.62
C GLY A 21 20.65 -15.09 -12.83
N HIS A 22 21.14 -14.75 -11.65
CA HIS A 22 20.67 -13.63 -10.86
C HIS A 22 21.03 -12.33 -11.59
N VAL A 23 20.19 -11.89 -12.53
CA VAL A 23 20.22 -10.53 -13.08
C VAL A 23 18.81 -9.95 -13.08
N THR A 24 18.61 -9.14 -12.05
CA THR A 24 17.62 -8.08 -11.89
C THR A 24 17.35 -7.30 -13.18
N THR A 25 16.08 -7.18 -13.58
CA THR A 25 15.54 -5.97 -14.22
C THR A 25 14.01 -5.98 -14.23
N GLY A 26 13.42 -5.10 -13.41
CA GLY A 26 12.25 -4.28 -13.77
C GLY A 26 10.90 -4.95 -14.02
N SER A 27 10.07 -5.02 -12.98
CA SER A 27 8.64 -4.68 -13.10
C SER A 27 8.10 -4.32 -11.71
N GLU A 28 8.42 -3.11 -11.24
CA GLU A 28 7.83 -2.53 -10.01
C GLU A 28 6.32 -2.26 -10.13
N THR A 29 5.68 -2.63 -11.25
CA THR A 29 4.26 -2.41 -11.50
C THR A 29 3.36 -3.56 -11.07
N SER A 30 3.87 -4.78 -10.91
CA SER A 30 3.03 -5.95 -10.56
C SER A 30 2.76 -6.11 -9.06
N THR A 31 3.53 -5.46 -8.20
CA THR A 31 3.38 -5.54 -6.73
C THR A 31 2.24 -4.71 -6.16
N TRP A 32 1.69 -3.76 -6.93
CA TRP A 32 0.57 -2.91 -6.53
C TRP A 32 -0.79 -3.44 -7.00
N GLU A 33 -0.84 -4.26 -8.06
CA GLU A 33 -2.10 -4.73 -8.67
C GLU A 33 -2.79 -5.90 -7.93
N GLN A 34 -2.15 -6.48 -6.90
CA GLN A 34 -2.65 -7.65 -6.17
C GLN A 34 -2.84 -7.43 -4.66
N ARG A 35 -2.80 -6.19 -4.18
CA ARG A 35 -3.04 -5.91 -2.76
C ARG A 35 -4.49 -5.54 -2.54
N ASP A 36 -5.11 -6.13 -1.51
CA ASP A 36 -6.39 -5.64 -1.01
C ASP A 36 -6.28 -4.14 -0.62
N PHE A 37 -7.41 -3.43 -0.54
CA PHE A 37 -7.36 -1.99 -0.29
C PHE A 37 -6.70 -1.64 1.05
N ALA A 38 -6.88 -2.47 2.08
CA ALA A 38 -6.26 -2.24 3.38
C ALA A 38 -4.73 -2.35 3.31
N SER A 39 -4.22 -3.36 2.61
CA SER A 39 -2.78 -3.59 2.42
C SER A 39 -2.13 -2.47 1.59
N CYS A 40 -2.80 -2.02 0.53
CA CYS A 40 -2.34 -0.89 -0.28
C CYS A 40 -2.27 0.43 0.53
N ALA A 41 -3.32 0.75 1.30
CA ALA A 41 -3.35 1.95 2.12
C ALA A 41 -2.34 1.89 3.28
N LYS A 42 -2.14 0.72 3.91
CA LYS A 42 -1.15 0.51 4.98
C LYS A 42 0.28 0.72 4.50
N GLU A 43 0.63 0.22 3.30
CA GLU A 43 1.95 0.45 2.73
C GLU A 43 2.19 1.94 2.46
N ARG A 44 1.17 2.65 1.96
CA ARG A 44 1.28 4.11 1.79
C ARG A 44 1.55 4.80 3.11
N ILE A 45 0.82 4.44 4.17
CA ILE A 45 1.08 4.94 5.52
C ILE A 45 2.49 4.63 5.99
N ALA A 46 3.00 3.42 5.73
CA ALA A 46 4.38 3.07 6.08
C ALA A 46 5.38 4.00 5.37
N THR A 47 5.20 4.29 4.08
CA THR A 47 6.07 5.23 3.34
C THR A 47 5.94 6.69 3.79
N MET A 48 4.79 7.05 4.34
CA MET A 48 4.52 8.39 4.87
C MET A 48 5.08 8.57 6.28
N TRP A 49 4.97 7.54 7.12
CA TRP A 49 5.38 7.62 8.51
C TRP A 49 6.87 7.33 8.68
N ASP A 50 7.38 6.37 7.90
CA ASP A 50 8.75 5.91 7.92
C ASP A 50 9.45 6.14 6.57
N PRO A 51 10.71 6.59 6.55
CA PRO A 51 11.54 6.94 7.71
C PRO A 51 11.19 8.34 8.30
N PRO A 52 11.47 8.58 9.60
CA PRO A 52 11.03 9.80 10.30
C PRO A 52 11.50 11.13 9.70
N HIS A 53 12.60 11.13 8.93
CA HIS A 53 13.13 12.34 8.31
C HIS A 53 12.32 12.83 7.10
N LYS A 54 11.43 12.00 6.54
CA LYS A 54 10.51 12.39 5.45
C LYS A 54 9.17 12.91 5.96
N ARG A 55 8.88 12.70 7.24
CA ARG A 55 7.64 13.14 7.89
C ARG A 55 7.73 14.62 8.26
N PRO A 56 6.66 15.42 8.06
CA PRO A 56 6.64 16.80 8.50
C PRO A 56 6.98 16.94 9.99
N LYS A 57 7.76 17.97 10.33
CA LYS A 57 8.14 18.20 11.73
C LYS A 57 6.88 18.47 12.56
N GLY A 58 6.72 17.71 13.64
CA GLY A 58 5.54 17.81 14.51
C GLY A 58 4.30 17.08 14.00
N ALA A 59 4.42 16.24 12.96
CA ALA A 59 3.32 15.38 12.55
C ALA A 59 2.90 14.44 13.69
N SER A 60 1.63 14.56 14.08
CA SER A 60 1.00 13.75 15.11
C SER A 60 0.38 12.49 14.53
N ALA A 61 -0.09 12.57 13.28
CA ALA A 61 -0.69 11.45 12.56
C ALA A 61 -0.45 11.54 11.06
N ALA A 62 -0.31 10.38 10.40
CA ALA A 62 -0.44 10.17 8.97
C ALA A 62 -1.72 9.38 8.73
N ILE A 63 -2.56 9.82 7.79
CA ILE A 63 -3.86 9.22 7.51
C ILE A 63 -4.01 9.07 6.00
N CYS A 64 -4.55 7.92 5.58
CA CYS A 64 -5.10 7.68 4.26
C CYS A 64 -6.53 7.19 4.45
N PHE A 65 -7.50 8.00 4.02
CA PHE A 65 -8.91 7.70 4.23
C PHE A 65 -9.72 7.78 2.94
N SER A 66 -10.61 6.80 2.74
CA SER A 66 -11.55 6.71 1.63
C SER A 66 -12.97 7.03 2.11
N GLY A 67 -13.42 8.25 1.86
CA GLY A 67 -14.74 8.75 2.24
C GLY A 67 -14.72 10.26 2.42
N ASP A 68 -15.78 10.82 2.98
CA ASP A 68 -15.78 12.24 3.33
C ASP A 68 -15.19 12.44 4.72
N TRP A 69 -14.38 13.48 4.83
CA TRP A 69 -13.68 13.81 6.06
C TRP A 69 -13.50 15.32 6.19
N HIS A 70 -13.37 15.75 7.44
CA HIS A 70 -13.06 17.13 7.79
C HIS A 70 -11.97 17.18 8.84
N VAL A 71 -11.09 18.16 8.72
CA VAL A 71 -10.04 18.43 9.71
C VAL A 71 -10.32 19.81 10.29
N ARG A 72 -10.33 19.91 11.62
CA ARG A 72 -10.71 21.13 12.34
C ARG A 72 -9.82 22.32 11.98
N ASN A 73 -8.50 22.11 11.90
CA ASN A 73 -7.55 23.14 11.51
C ASN A 73 -6.81 22.76 10.21
N ARG A 74 -7.19 23.38 9.09
CA ARG A 74 -6.56 23.19 7.78
C ARG A 74 -5.44 24.20 7.46
N ARG A 75 -5.04 25.02 8.43
CA ARG A 75 -3.99 26.03 8.21
C ARG A 75 -2.63 25.34 8.01
N PRO A 76 -1.71 25.95 7.24
CA PRO A 76 -0.32 25.49 7.15
C PRO A 76 0.28 25.29 8.55
N GLY A 77 0.98 24.18 8.76
CA GLY A 77 1.56 23.82 10.06
C GLY A 77 0.63 23.06 11.01
N HIS A 78 -0.64 22.84 10.66
CA HIS A 78 -1.56 21.96 11.40
C HIS A 78 -2.08 20.78 10.56
N TYR A 79 -1.98 20.91 9.24
CA TYR A 79 -2.47 19.96 8.27
C TYR A 79 -1.58 20.04 7.03
N GLU A 80 -1.30 18.89 6.42
CA GLU A 80 -0.57 18.82 5.16
C GLU A 80 -1.17 17.74 4.27
N TRP A 81 -1.74 18.16 3.13
CA TRP A 81 -2.20 17.23 2.11
C TRP A 81 -1.00 16.66 1.36
N VAL A 82 -0.97 15.34 1.16
CA VAL A 82 0.12 14.67 0.46
C VAL A 82 -0.28 14.35 -0.97
N ASP A 83 -1.26 13.46 -1.12
CA ASP A 83 -1.76 13.01 -2.41
C ASP A 83 -3.10 12.27 -2.29
N ARG A 84 -3.59 11.83 -3.45
CA ARG A 84 -4.72 10.90 -3.55
C ARG A 84 -4.22 9.56 -4.08
N LEU A 85 -4.20 8.54 -3.21
CA LEU A 85 -3.81 7.18 -3.54
C LEU A 85 -4.97 6.45 -4.22
N THR A 86 -4.71 5.78 -5.36
CA THR A 86 -5.67 4.86 -5.97
C THR A 86 -5.19 3.43 -5.79
N CYS A 87 -5.94 2.65 -4.99
CA CYS A 87 -5.72 1.22 -4.81
C CYS A 87 -6.63 0.43 -5.76
N LYS A 88 -6.14 -0.71 -6.26
CA LYS A 88 -6.91 -1.60 -7.14
C LYS A 88 -6.88 -3.01 -6.56
N GLU A 89 -8.02 -3.66 -6.56
CA GLU A 89 -8.17 -5.05 -6.13
C GLU A 89 -8.86 -5.84 -7.26
N LYS A 90 -8.34 -7.02 -7.58
CA LYS A 90 -8.87 -7.86 -8.66
C LYS A 90 -9.58 -9.07 -8.08
N HIS A 91 -10.88 -9.20 -8.35
CA HIS A 91 -11.68 -10.38 -8.02
C HIS A 91 -12.14 -11.06 -9.31
N GLY A 92 -11.46 -12.15 -9.68
CA GLY A 92 -11.67 -12.82 -10.97
C GLY A 92 -11.35 -11.90 -12.15
N TRP A 93 -12.36 -11.59 -12.97
CA TRP A 93 -12.22 -10.73 -14.15
C TRP A 93 -12.54 -9.26 -13.87
N ILE A 94 -13.02 -8.94 -12.66
CA ILE A 94 -13.45 -7.58 -12.29
C ILE A 94 -12.35 -6.91 -11.48
N THR A 95 -12.00 -5.67 -11.85
CA THR A 95 -11.09 -4.82 -11.08
C THR A 95 -11.88 -3.74 -10.35
N TYR A 96 -11.83 -3.78 -9.03
CA TYR A 96 -12.38 -2.77 -8.15
C TYR A 96 -11.31 -1.73 -7.86
N LYS A 97 -11.73 -0.48 -7.64
CA LYS A 97 -10.82 0.62 -7.33
C LYS A 97 -11.33 1.33 -6.09
N ASN A 98 -10.42 1.69 -5.21
CA ASN A 98 -10.69 2.57 -4.09
C ASN A 98 -9.73 3.76 -4.09
N ARG A 99 -10.19 4.92 -3.61
CA ARG A 99 -9.42 6.17 -3.60
C ARG A 99 -9.31 6.70 -2.19
N PHE A 100 -8.08 6.90 -1.74
CA PHE A 100 -7.77 7.42 -0.42
C PHE A 100 -7.19 8.82 -0.54
N ASP A 101 -7.71 9.76 0.23
CA ASP A 101 -7.03 11.02 0.47
C ASP A 101 -6.00 10.80 1.58
N CYS A 102 -4.73 11.09 1.27
CA CYS A 102 -3.62 10.90 2.18
C CYS A 102 -3.06 12.25 2.65
N PHE A 103 -2.91 12.40 3.96
CA PHE A 103 -2.50 13.67 4.59
C PHE A 103 -1.90 13.44 5.98
N TYR A 104 -1.25 14.48 6.51
CA TYR A 104 -0.79 14.53 7.91
C TYR A 104 -1.66 15.47 8.74
N LEU A 105 -1.81 15.12 10.02
CA LEU A 105 -2.15 16.07 11.08
C LEU A 105 -0.86 16.49 11.78
N ILE A 106 -0.68 17.79 12.01
CA ILE A 106 0.52 18.37 12.62
C ILE A 106 0.11 19.05 13.93
N GLY A 107 0.75 18.66 15.03
CA GLY A 107 0.42 19.16 16.37
C GLY A 107 -1.03 18.83 16.78
N PRO A 108 -1.65 19.69 17.61
CA PRO A 108 -3.04 19.52 18.05
C PRO A 108 -4.02 19.74 16.88
N ASN A 109 -4.84 18.74 16.58
CA ASN A 109 -5.85 18.82 15.52
C ASN A 109 -6.88 17.69 15.65
N ASP A 110 -8.06 17.87 15.04
CA ASP A 110 -9.14 16.90 15.05
C ASP A 110 -9.49 16.49 13.62
N LEU A 111 -9.55 15.20 13.35
CA LEU A 111 -10.09 14.60 12.13
C LEU A 111 -11.45 13.98 12.45
N HIS A 112 -12.46 14.32 11.65
CA HIS A 112 -13.78 13.72 11.65
C HIS A 112 -14.04 13.02 10.33
N MET A 113 -14.50 11.77 10.39
CA MET A 113 -14.84 10.95 9.23
C MET A 113 -16.36 10.71 9.19
N THR A 114 -16.98 10.79 8.02
CA THR A 114 -18.44 10.57 7.88
C THR A 114 -18.77 9.09 7.65
N THR A 115 -17.92 8.39 6.91
CA THR A 115 -18.04 6.95 6.61
C THR A 115 -17.28 6.12 7.62
N ASP A 116 -17.61 4.83 7.69
CA ASP A 116 -16.98 3.92 8.64
C ASP A 116 -15.48 3.79 8.37
N GLY A 117 -14.69 4.04 9.42
CA GLY A 117 -13.23 3.85 9.46
C GLY A 117 -12.80 2.39 9.48
N GLY A 118 -13.56 1.49 8.84
CA GLY A 118 -13.20 0.09 8.71
C GLY A 118 -11.87 -0.08 7.98
N SER A 119 -11.24 -1.25 8.15
CA SER A 119 -9.90 -1.54 7.60
C SER A 119 -9.78 -1.35 6.09
N GLN A 120 -10.89 -1.42 5.35
CA GLN A 120 -10.94 -1.21 3.90
C GLN A 120 -10.91 0.26 3.47
N ASN A 121 -11.26 1.19 4.38
CA ASN A 121 -11.40 2.61 4.09
C ASN A 121 -10.40 3.49 4.84
N LEU A 122 -9.72 2.94 5.84
CA LEU A 122 -8.85 3.71 6.73
C LEU A 122 -7.53 2.98 6.99
N ALA A 123 -6.44 3.70 6.72
CA ALA A 123 -5.12 3.38 7.23
C ALA A 123 -4.53 4.63 7.89
N TRP A 124 -3.83 4.45 9.01
CA TRP A 124 -3.15 5.53 9.69
C TRP A 124 -1.94 5.03 10.47
N ASN A 125 -1.11 5.98 10.88
CA ASN A 125 -0.16 5.81 11.97
C ASN A 125 -0.13 7.12 12.75
N TYR A 126 -0.18 7.06 14.07
CA TYR A 126 -0.23 8.24 14.92
C TYR A 126 0.56 7.99 16.21
N ASN A 127 1.05 9.08 16.80
CA ASN A 127 1.81 9.01 18.03
C ASN A 127 0.89 8.94 19.27
N SER A 128 1.50 8.86 20.47
CA SER A 128 0.78 8.79 21.74
C SER A 128 -0.08 10.01 22.08
N ASN A 129 0.03 11.12 21.34
CA ASN A 129 -0.75 12.33 21.59
C ASN A 129 -2.11 12.30 20.87
N CYS A 130 -2.38 11.26 20.08
CA CYS A 130 -3.63 11.10 19.38
C CYS A 130 -4.46 9.95 19.95
N GLU A 131 -5.76 10.17 20.04
CA GLU A 131 -6.75 9.18 20.47
C GLU A 131 -7.86 9.06 19.43
N TYR A 132 -8.18 7.82 19.04
CA TYR A 132 -9.29 7.53 18.14
C TYR A 132 -10.54 7.15 18.94
N TYR A 133 -11.65 7.79 18.62
CA TYR A 133 -12.97 7.54 19.16
C TYR A 133 -13.85 6.89 18.07
N PRO A 134 -13.97 5.55 18.03
CA PRO A 134 -14.76 4.86 17.02
C PRO A 134 -16.23 5.28 16.92
N PRO A 135 -16.98 5.50 18.03
CA PRO A 135 -18.38 5.92 17.95
C PRO A 135 -18.57 7.25 17.22
N ASP A 136 -17.63 8.17 17.41
CA ASP A 136 -17.66 9.52 16.85
C ASP A 136 -16.95 9.61 15.49
N LYS A 137 -16.32 8.50 15.05
CA LYS A 137 -15.46 8.43 13.86
C LYS A 137 -14.44 9.58 13.85
N ARG A 138 -13.87 9.85 15.02
CA ARG A 138 -13.03 11.02 15.28
C ARG A 138 -11.65 10.62 15.79
N LEU A 139 -10.61 11.19 15.21
CA LEU A 139 -9.24 11.15 15.74
C LEU A 139 -8.89 12.54 16.28
N THR A 140 -8.54 12.64 17.56
CA THR A 140 -8.13 13.89 18.20
C THR A 140 -6.67 13.79 18.59
N CYS A 141 -5.87 14.76 18.19
CA CYS A 141 -4.47 14.91 18.57
C CYS A 141 -4.28 16.14 19.46
N THR A 142 -3.43 16.01 20.48
CA THR A 142 -3.15 17.04 21.50
C THR A 142 -1.70 17.52 21.52
#